data_AF-A0A3B0UL28-F1
#
_entry.id   AF-A0A3B0UL28-F1
#
_cell.length_a   1.000
_cell.length_b   1.000
_cell.length_c   1.000
_cell.angle_alpha   90.00
_cell.angle_beta   90.00
_cell.angle_gamma   90.00
#
_symmetry.space_group_name_H-M   'P 1'
#
loop_
_entity.id
_entity.type
_entity.pdbx_description
1 polymer ?
#
loop_
_entity_poly.entity_id
_entity_poly.type
_entity_poly.pdbx_seq_one_letter_code
_entity_poly.pdbx_strand_id
1 'polypeptide(L)'
;MTHPLVTQLQFARSEFVRCLEGLSDEDARQRLLPMNCISWMIGHLATQEQFYWVYFPQGKMVQPKLNELVGFGRPASTPPLTDMWQAWQDITVAAD
;
A
#
# COMPACT_ATOMS: atom_id res chain seq x y z
N MET A 1 13.20 -15.47 18.31
CA MET A 1 12.66 -14.12 18.61
C MET A 1 12.64 -13.34 17.31
N THR A 2 11.51 -12.72 16.96
CA THR A 2 11.42 -11.85 15.77
C THR A 2 12.39 -10.67 15.92
N HIS A 3 13.06 -10.28 14.83
CA HIS A 3 13.96 -9.13 14.85
C HIS A 3 13.19 -7.85 15.22
N PRO A 4 13.71 -6.95 16.07
CA PRO A 4 12.96 -5.77 16.54
C PRO A 4 12.39 -4.89 15.43
N LEU A 5 13.13 -4.70 14.31
CA LEU A 5 12.62 -3.94 13.15
C LEU A 5 11.46 -4.63 12.43
N VAL A 6 11.43 -5.97 12.43
CA VAL A 6 10.30 -6.72 11.85
C VAL A 6 9.08 -6.59 12.76
N THR A 7 9.26 -6.64 14.08
CA THR A 7 8.18 -6.36 15.04
C THR A 7 7.62 -4.94 14.86
N GLN A 8 8.50 -3.94 14.67
CA GLN A 8 8.08 -2.57 14.42
C GLN A 8 7.30 -2.42 13.10
N LEU A 9 7.74 -3.09 12.03
CA LEU A 9 7.02 -3.12 10.75
C LEU A 9 5.63 -3.75 10.90
N GLN A 10 5.54 -4.91 11.56
CA GLN A 10 4.27 -5.59 11.81
C GLN A 10 3.30 -4.71 12.62
N PHE A 11 3.80 -4.03 13.65
CA PHE A 11 3.01 -3.05 14.40
C PHE A 11 2.55 -1.87 13.53
N ALA A 12 3.43 -1.30 12.71
CA ALA A 12 3.06 -0.20 11.82
C ALA A 12 1.98 -0.63 10.80
N ARG A 13 2.11 -1.83 10.23
CA ARG A 13 1.09 -2.40 9.32
C ARG A 13 -0.23 -2.66 10.04
N SER A 14 -0.22 -3.19 11.26
CA SER A 14 -1.45 -3.42 12.02
C SER A 14 -2.17 -2.12 12.37
N GLU A 15 -1.43 -1.09 12.78
CA GLU A 15 -2.00 0.22 13.09
C GLU A 15 -2.51 0.94 11.84
N PHE A 16 -1.85 0.76 10.69
CA PHE A 16 -2.34 1.26 9.41
C PHE A 16 -3.71 0.67 9.06
N VAL A 17 -3.88 -0.65 9.21
CA VAL A 17 -5.19 -1.31 9.00
C VAL A 17 -6.22 -0.83 10.01
N ARG A 18 -5.87 -0.80 11.31
CA ARG A 18 -6.77 -0.37 12.39
C ARG A 18 -7.27 1.06 12.20
N CYS A 19 -6.41 1.99 11.81
CA CYS A 19 -6.77 3.39 11.59
C CYS A 19 -7.68 3.61 10.37
N LEU A 20 -7.77 2.64 9.46
CA LEU A 20 -8.59 2.71 8.25
C LEU A 20 -9.84 1.81 8.34
N GLU A 21 -10.07 1.19 9.50
CA GLU A 21 -11.26 0.39 9.75
C GLU A 21 -12.55 1.23 9.62
N GLY A 22 -13.53 0.71 8.87
CA GLY A 22 -14.79 1.40 8.61
C GLY A 22 -14.75 2.44 7.49
N LEU A 23 -13.60 2.69 6.85
CA LEU A 23 -13.50 3.57 5.69
C LEU A 23 -14.25 2.97 4.48
N SER A 24 -15.19 3.73 3.92
CA SER A 24 -15.94 3.34 2.72
C SER A 24 -15.12 3.53 1.43
N ASP A 25 -15.47 2.82 0.35
CA ASP A 25 -14.84 3.05 -0.97
C ASP A 25 -15.07 4.50 -1.45
N GLU A 26 -16.27 5.04 -1.21
CA GLU A 26 -16.62 6.41 -1.59
C GLU A 26 -15.69 7.41 -0.91
N ASP A 27 -15.57 7.36 0.42
CA ASP A 27 -14.72 8.27 1.18
C ASP A 27 -13.24 8.07 0.86
N ALA A 28 -12.79 6.82 0.70
CA ALA A 28 -11.41 6.51 0.36
C ALA A 28 -10.96 7.11 -0.97
N ARG A 29 -11.91 7.35 -1.88
CA ARG A 29 -11.66 7.89 -3.22
C ARG A 29 -11.84 9.40 -3.30
N GLN A 30 -12.26 10.06 -2.22
CA GLN A 30 -12.34 11.51 -2.18
C GLN A 30 -10.94 12.13 -2.08
N ARG A 31 -10.71 13.17 -2.88
CA ARG A 31 -9.50 13.99 -2.80
C ARG A 31 -9.78 15.26 -2.03
N LEU A 32 -9.17 15.39 -0.86
CA LEU A 32 -9.13 16.63 -0.08
C LEU A 32 -7.85 17.38 -0.42
N LEU A 33 -7.93 18.27 -1.42
CA LEU A 33 -6.75 18.92 -2.00
C LEU A 33 -5.93 19.68 -0.93
N PRO A 34 -4.58 19.65 -1.01
CA PRO A 34 -3.78 19.11 -2.12
C PRO A 34 -3.49 17.60 -2.02
N MET A 35 -4.06 16.89 -1.05
CA MET A 35 -3.72 15.48 -0.78
C MET A 35 -4.24 14.54 -1.87
N ASN A 36 -3.57 13.41 -2.01
CA ASN A 36 -4.11 12.25 -2.72
C ASN A 36 -5.23 11.61 -1.88
N CYS A 37 -6.12 10.88 -2.53
CA CYS A 37 -7.16 10.14 -1.82
C CYS A 37 -6.55 8.96 -1.03
N ILE A 38 -7.26 8.46 -0.02
CA ILE A 38 -6.74 7.40 0.86
C ILE A 38 -6.48 6.11 0.08
N SER A 39 -7.34 5.75 -0.89
CA SER A 39 -7.12 4.56 -1.71
C SER A 39 -5.82 4.66 -2.52
N TRP A 40 -5.51 5.85 -3.04
CA TRP A 40 -4.22 6.11 -3.69
C TRP A 40 -3.05 5.94 -2.70
N MET A 41 -3.18 6.41 -1.46
CA MET A 41 -2.12 6.29 -0.45
C MET A 41 -1.88 4.83 -0.02
N ILE A 42 -2.93 4.02 0.11
CA ILE A 42 -2.80 2.56 0.36
C ILE A 42 -2.04 1.90 -0.80
N GLY A 43 -2.45 2.18 -2.04
CA GLY A 43 -1.76 1.68 -3.22
C GLY A 43 -0.31 2.14 -3.29
N HIS A 44 -0.05 3.40 -2.92
CA HIS A 44 1.30 3.95 -2.89
C HIS A 44 2.19 3.23 -1.86
N LEU A 45 1.68 2.97 -0.65
CA LEU A 45 2.40 2.18 0.35
C LEU A 45 2.72 0.77 -0.20
N ALA A 46 1.77 0.13 -0.87
CA ALA A 46 2.01 -1.16 -1.52
C ALA A 46 3.13 -1.08 -2.58
N THR A 47 3.23 -0.01 -3.36
CA THR A 47 4.38 0.15 -4.30
C THR A 47 5.72 0.22 -3.58
N GLN A 48 5.79 0.89 -2.42
CA GLN A 48 7.02 1.00 -1.62
C GLN A 48 7.42 -0.37 -1.06
N GLU A 49 6.46 -1.09 -0.46
CA GLU A 49 6.70 -2.42 0.11
C GLU A 49 7.10 -3.44 -0.96
N GLN A 50 6.43 -3.42 -2.13
CA GLN A 50 6.81 -4.26 -3.25
C GLN A 50 8.24 -3.97 -3.71
N PHE A 51 8.61 -2.70 -3.82
CA PHE A 51 9.94 -2.35 -4.28
C PHE A 51 11.02 -2.78 -3.28
N TYR A 52 10.89 -2.36 -2.01
CA TYR A 52 11.96 -2.55 -1.03
C TYR A 52 12.04 -3.97 -0.46
N TRP A 53 10.90 -4.65 -0.26
CA TRP A 53 10.88 -5.96 0.42
C TRP A 53 10.81 -7.15 -0.53
N VAL A 54 10.31 -6.94 -1.76
CA VAL A 54 10.12 -8.04 -2.72
C VAL A 54 11.05 -7.89 -3.92
N TYR A 55 10.94 -6.79 -4.68
CA TYR A 55 11.63 -6.64 -5.96
C TYR A 55 13.14 -6.42 -5.80
N PHE A 56 13.55 -5.46 -4.97
CA PHE A 56 14.97 -5.15 -4.79
C PHE A 56 15.78 -6.36 -4.29
N PRO A 57 15.31 -7.13 -3.28
CA PRO A 57 16.05 -8.30 -2.80
C PRO A 57 15.85 -9.58 -3.64
N GLN A 58 14.70 -9.77 -4.32
CA GLN A 58 14.34 -11.07 -4.92
C GLN A 58 14.06 -11.01 -6.43
N GLY A 59 14.01 -9.83 -7.04
CA GLY A 59 13.67 -9.63 -8.46
C GLY A 59 12.22 -9.93 -8.83
N LYS A 60 11.34 -10.16 -7.84
CA LYS A 60 9.93 -10.54 -8.07
C LYS A 60 9.03 -9.31 -8.11
N MET A 61 8.07 -9.31 -9.04
CA MET A 61 7.07 -8.27 -9.20
C MET A 61 5.67 -8.86 -9.04
N VAL A 62 5.04 -8.65 -7.87
CA VAL A 62 3.73 -9.26 -7.51
C VAL A 62 2.59 -8.55 -8.25
N GLN A 63 2.65 -7.22 -8.31
CA GLN A 63 1.69 -6.32 -8.92
C GLN A 63 2.40 -5.38 -9.91
N PRO A 64 2.67 -5.83 -11.16
CA PRO A 64 3.54 -5.11 -12.11
C PRO A 64 3.04 -3.72 -12.54
N LYS A 65 1.72 -3.51 -12.57
CA LYS A 65 1.11 -2.26 -13.04
C LYS A 65 0.83 -1.25 -11.93
N LEU A 66 1.03 -1.63 -10.67
CA LEU A 66 0.64 -0.80 -9.53
C LEU A 66 1.42 0.52 -9.50
N ASN A 67 2.72 0.48 -9.83
CA ASN A 67 3.57 1.67 -9.87
C ASN A 67 3.19 2.68 -10.97
N GLU A 68 2.47 2.26 -12.01
CA GLU A 68 1.95 3.18 -13.03
C GLU A 68 0.74 3.96 -12.50
N LEU A 69 -0.06 3.33 -11.63
CA LEU A 69 -1.32 3.86 -11.10
C LEU A 69 -1.12 4.77 -9.88
N VAL A 70 -0.23 4.37 -8.97
CA VAL A 70 -0.06 4.96 -7.61
C VAL A 70 1.41 5.10 -7.20
N GLY A 71 2.34 5.06 -8.16
CA GLY A 71 3.77 5.19 -7.90
C GLY A 71 4.23 6.61 -7.54
N PHE A 72 5.46 6.72 -7.04
CA PHE A 72 6.08 8.02 -6.76
C PHE A 72 6.09 8.91 -8.03
N GLY A 73 5.72 10.18 -7.88
CA GLY A 73 5.65 11.14 -8.98
C GLY A 73 4.54 10.90 -10.01
N ARG A 74 3.69 9.87 -9.82
CA ARG A 74 2.54 9.65 -10.68
C ARG A 74 1.43 10.67 -10.39
N PRO A 75 0.61 11.01 -11.41
CA PRO A 75 -0.56 11.86 -11.21
C PRO A 75 -1.51 11.28 -10.15
N ALA A 76 -2.25 12.16 -9.48
CA ALA A 76 -3.31 11.75 -8.59
C ALA A 76 -4.38 10.94 -9.35
N SER A 77 -4.75 9.79 -8.81
CA SER A 77 -5.87 8.96 -9.27
C SER A 77 -6.76 8.59 -8.09
N THR A 78 -7.92 7.97 -8.36
CA THR A 78 -8.88 7.54 -7.32
C THR A 78 -9.23 6.06 -7.49
N PRO A 79 -8.24 5.15 -7.30
CA PRO A 79 -8.43 3.72 -7.53
C PRO A 79 -9.46 3.13 -6.55
N PRO A 80 -10.16 2.04 -6.91
CA PRO A 80 -11.02 1.33 -5.97
C PRO A 80 -10.27 0.90 -4.71
N LEU A 81 -10.87 1.10 -3.54
CA LEU A 81 -10.30 0.79 -2.24
C LEU A 81 -9.96 -0.71 -2.13
N THR A 82 -10.87 -1.58 -2.56
CA THR A 82 -10.69 -3.04 -2.53
C THR A 82 -9.46 -3.48 -3.32
N ASP A 83 -9.25 -2.91 -4.52
CA ASP A 83 -8.11 -3.27 -5.36
C ASP A 83 -6.78 -2.88 -4.71
N MET A 84 -6.74 -1.73 -4.03
CA MET A 84 -5.54 -1.24 -3.35
C MET A 84 -5.23 -2.03 -2.08
N TRP A 85 -6.26 -2.44 -1.34
CA TRP A 85 -6.08 -3.38 -0.22
C TRP A 85 -5.59 -4.75 -0.68
N GLN A 86 -6.19 -5.31 -1.74
CA GLN A 86 -5.76 -6.60 -2.28
C GLN A 86 -4.30 -6.53 -2.74
N ALA A 87 -3.91 -5.47 -3.46
CA ALA A 87 -2.54 -5.27 -3.87
C ALA A 87 -1.58 -5.20 -2.68
N TRP A 88 -1.91 -4.43 -1.64
CA TRP A 88 -1.10 -4.34 -0.42
C TRP A 88 -0.99 -5.68 0.32
N GLN A 89 -2.09 -6.43 0.44
CA GLN A 89 -2.11 -7.76 1.06
C GLN A 89 -1.25 -8.77 0.28
N ASP A 90 -1.41 -8.85 -1.04
CA ASP A 90 -0.62 -9.75 -1.89
C ASP A 90 0.89 -9.48 -1.76
N ILE A 91 1.26 -8.19 -1.70
CA ILE A 91 2.64 -7.74 -1.59
C ILE A 91 3.21 -8.01 -0.21
N THR A 92 2.46 -7.74 0.86
CA THR A 92 2.92 -7.98 2.24
C THR A 92 3.04 -9.48 2.53
N VAL A 93 2.14 -10.31 2.00
CA VAL A 93 2.27 -11.79 2.04
C VAL A 93 3.52 -12.27 1.29
N ALA A 94 3.91 -11.62 0.20
CA ALA A 94 5.13 -11.97 -0.53
C ALA A 94 6.42 -11.42 0.10
N ALA A 95 6.30 -10.43 0.98
CA ALA A 95 7.42 -9.80 1.68
C ALA A 95 7.78 -10.53 2.98
N ASP A 96 6.79 -11.18 3.61
CA ASP A 96 6.93 -11.98 4.83
C ASP A 96 7.44 -13.40 4.53
#